data_AF-A0A8T4UR50-F1
#
_entry.id   AF-A0A8T4UR50-F1
#
_cell.length_a   1.000
_cell.length_b   1.000
_cell.length_c   1.000
_cell.angle_alpha   90.00
_cell.angle_beta   90.00
_cell.angle_gamma   90.00
#
_symmetry.space_group_name_H-M   'P 1'
#
loop_
_entity.id
_entity.type
_entity.pdbx_description
1 polymer ?
#
loop_
_entity_poly.entity_id
_entity_poly.type
_entity_poly.pdbx_seq_one_letter_code
_entity_poly.pdbx_strand_id
1 'polypeptide(L)'
;MAHLIIRVGELFLKGRNRPVFVRKLMENIALAVPGAKPRRMGQFLLLTIQDEVLDDILSRLARVFGISSLSVARLVPAELEAICAMTVRLASEHRASSFRITAKRQDKRFPLSSPELERAVGDAVREATGMVVNLANPGIELSVDILEHGSPEGAALYAGRIPGAGGLPSGIEGVAALVPSGSDDRDFLAGWLALKRGCELVVCAEKKPLWFKRLKDWAPGLRLSGDFTALLAEHRAKALVLGASAEDYPDMARDIPVLCPLVGLSDEEVRAWVRSLAGEH
;
A
#
# COMPACT_ATOMS: atom_id res chain seq x y z
N MET A 1 -9.07 5.30 -19.64
CA MET A 1 -9.36 5.13 -18.19
C MET A 1 -8.53 3.97 -17.71
N ALA A 2 -7.82 4.16 -16.60
CA ALA A 2 -6.96 3.16 -16.01
C ALA A 2 -7.65 2.52 -14.81
N HIS A 3 -7.44 1.22 -14.64
CA HIS A 3 -7.95 0.45 -13.52
C HIS A 3 -6.80 0.03 -12.64
N LEU A 4 -6.90 0.29 -11.34
CA LEU A 4 -5.90 -0.07 -10.35
C LEU A 4 -6.46 -1.13 -9.43
N ILE A 5 -5.77 -2.28 -9.38
CA ILE A 5 -5.97 -3.27 -8.33
C ILE A 5 -5.08 -2.88 -7.15
N ILE A 6 -5.72 -2.68 -6.01
CA ILE A 6 -5.07 -2.36 -4.74
C ILE A 6 -5.21 -3.56 -3.83
N ARG A 7 -4.07 -4.21 -3.53
CA ARG A 7 -4.03 -5.35 -2.62
C ARG A 7 -3.78 -4.87 -1.20
N VAL A 8 -4.55 -5.42 -0.28
CA VAL A 8 -4.44 -5.15 1.15
C VAL A 8 -3.44 -6.17 1.73
N GLY A 9 -2.58 -5.76 2.67
CA GLY A 9 -1.60 -6.66 3.32
C GLY A 9 -2.14 -7.94 3.94
N GLU A 10 -1.32 -8.99 4.01
CA GLU A 10 -1.77 -10.32 4.42
C GLU A 10 -2.14 -10.42 5.91
N LEU A 11 -1.57 -9.56 6.76
CA LEU A 11 -1.89 -9.47 8.20
C LEU A 11 -3.37 -9.11 8.47
N PHE A 12 -4.10 -8.59 7.48
CA PHE A 12 -5.48 -8.13 7.62
C PHE A 12 -6.53 -9.18 7.28
N LEU A 13 -6.14 -10.30 6.69
CA LEU A 13 -7.07 -11.27 6.10
C LEU A 13 -7.49 -12.39 7.08
N LYS A 14 -6.88 -12.44 8.28
CA LYS A 14 -7.24 -13.40 9.33
C LYS A 14 -8.06 -12.72 10.42
N GLY A 15 -9.36 -12.99 10.48
CA GLY A 15 -10.23 -12.63 11.62
C GLY A 15 -11.38 -11.67 11.33
N ARG A 16 -12.16 -11.36 12.39
CA ARG A 16 -13.44 -10.63 12.32
C ARG A 16 -13.32 -9.13 12.01
N ASN A 17 -12.12 -8.55 12.10
CA ASN A 17 -11.91 -7.09 11.97
C ASN A 17 -11.70 -6.59 10.53
N ARG A 18 -11.57 -7.50 9.55
CA ARG A 18 -11.27 -7.15 8.14
C ARG A 18 -12.14 -6.01 7.58
N PRO A 19 -13.47 -5.96 7.79
CA PRO A 19 -14.29 -4.86 7.28
C PRO A 19 -13.86 -3.47 7.80
N VAL A 20 -13.39 -3.38 9.04
CA VAL A 20 -12.92 -2.14 9.68
C VAL A 20 -11.61 -1.69 9.07
N PHE A 21 -10.63 -2.61 8.92
CA PHE A 21 -9.35 -2.34 8.26
C PHE A 21 -9.54 -1.83 6.83
N VAL A 22 -10.38 -2.50 6.05
CA VAL A 22 -10.64 -2.10 4.66
C VAL A 22 -11.33 -0.74 4.60
N ARG A 23 -12.28 -0.45 5.51
CA ARG A 23 -12.93 0.87 5.56
C ARG A 23 -11.89 1.97 5.86
N LYS A 24 -11.05 1.77 6.87
CA LYS A 24 -9.99 2.74 7.22
C LYS A 24 -8.99 2.94 6.08
N LEU A 25 -8.61 1.86 5.39
CA LEU A 25 -7.76 1.96 4.21
C LEU A 25 -8.39 2.79 3.09
N MET A 26 -9.69 2.61 2.83
CA MET A 26 -10.42 3.40 1.84
C MET A 26 -10.49 4.90 2.23
N GLU A 27 -10.68 5.20 3.52
CA GLU A 27 -10.59 6.57 4.05
C GLU A 27 -9.20 7.18 3.80
N ASN A 28 -8.13 6.43 4.08
CA ASN A 28 -6.76 6.88 3.87
C ASN A 28 -6.43 7.06 2.37
N ILE A 29 -6.94 6.20 1.50
CA ILE A 29 -6.83 6.35 0.04
C ILE A 29 -7.51 7.65 -0.41
N ALA A 30 -8.71 7.95 0.09
CA ALA A 30 -9.44 9.18 -0.26
C ALA A 30 -8.73 10.46 0.23
N LEU A 31 -7.97 10.39 1.34
CA LEU A 31 -7.13 11.49 1.80
C LEU A 31 -5.89 11.70 0.90
N ALA A 32 -5.25 10.62 0.46
CA ALA A 32 -4.09 10.69 -0.42
C ALA A 32 -4.45 11.08 -1.86
N VAL A 33 -5.63 10.64 -2.32
CA VAL A 33 -6.15 10.88 -3.66
C VAL A 33 -7.58 11.43 -3.52
N PRO A 34 -7.73 12.76 -3.37
CA PRO A 34 -9.04 13.38 -3.22
C PRO A 34 -9.99 13.00 -4.36
N GLY A 35 -11.21 12.57 -4.01
CA GLY A 35 -12.20 12.11 -4.98
C GLY A 35 -12.07 10.65 -5.41
N ALA A 36 -11.02 9.92 -4.99
CA ALA A 36 -10.91 8.50 -5.24
C ALA A 36 -12.05 7.73 -4.56
N LYS A 37 -12.68 6.84 -5.32
CA LYS A 37 -13.77 5.97 -4.86
C LYS A 37 -13.40 4.51 -5.08
N PRO A 38 -12.42 3.97 -4.33
CA PRO A 38 -12.10 2.54 -4.43
C PRO A 38 -13.32 1.73 -4.00
N ARG A 39 -13.59 0.63 -4.69
CA ARG A 39 -14.64 -0.32 -4.32
C ARG A 39 -14.06 -1.70 -4.07
N ARG A 40 -14.73 -2.49 -3.25
CA ARG A 40 -14.32 -3.88 -3.00
C ARG A 40 -14.58 -4.73 -4.24
N MET A 41 -13.62 -5.57 -4.58
CA MET A 41 -13.69 -6.54 -5.68
C MET A 41 -13.04 -7.84 -5.19
N GLY A 42 -13.83 -8.68 -4.55
CA GLY A 42 -13.39 -9.89 -3.86
C GLY A 42 -12.32 -9.62 -2.81
N GLN A 43 -11.08 -10.02 -3.09
CA GLN A 43 -9.94 -9.89 -2.17
C GLN A 43 -9.19 -8.56 -2.27
N PHE A 44 -9.49 -7.74 -3.27
CA PHE A 44 -8.78 -6.49 -3.54
C PHE A 44 -9.73 -5.29 -3.54
N LEU A 45 -9.18 -4.09 -3.61
CA LEU A 45 -9.94 -2.90 -4.00
C LEU A 45 -9.66 -2.59 -5.47
N LEU A 46 -10.69 -2.11 -6.17
CA LEU A 46 -10.56 -1.57 -7.51
C LEU A 46 -10.78 -0.06 -7.48
N LEU A 47 -9.86 0.69 -8.06
CA LEU A 47 -9.98 2.12 -8.29
C LEU A 47 -9.86 2.42 -9.79
N THR A 48 -10.81 3.17 -10.34
CA THR A 48 -10.78 3.63 -11.74
C THR A 48 -10.42 5.10 -11.77
N ILE A 49 -9.47 5.48 -12.62
CA ILE A 49 -8.96 6.84 -12.76
C ILE A 49 -8.79 7.23 -14.23
N GLN A 50 -8.58 8.52 -14.47
CA GLN A 50 -8.14 9.04 -15.77
C GLN A 50 -6.69 8.61 -16.05
N ASP A 51 -6.36 8.39 -17.32
CA ASP A 51 -5.03 7.88 -17.69
C ASP A 51 -3.94 8.93 -17.46
N GLU A 52 -4.31 10.21 -17.61
CA GLU A 52 -3.44 11.37 -17.51
C GLU A 52 -2.85 11.58 -16.12
N VAL A 53 -3.49 11.02 -15.08
CA VAL A 53 -3.07 11.14 -13.68
C VAL A 53 -2.55 9.83 -13.11
N LEU A 54 -2.34 8.81 -13.96
CA LEU A 54 -1.98 7.45 -13.52
C LEU A 54 -0.71 7.42 -12.67
N ASP A 55 0.38 8.02 -13.17
CA ASP A 55 1.69 7.95 -12.49
C ASP A 55 1.70 8.70 -11.15
N ASP A 56 1.06 9.88 -11.10
CA ASP A 56 0.91 10.65 -9.85
C ASP A 56 0.08 9.88 -8.83
N ILE A 57 -1.04 9.28 -9.25
CA ILE A 57 -1.89 8.49 -8.35
C ILE A 57 -1.16 7.23 -7.86
N LEU A 58 -0.42 6.53 -8.73
CA LEU A 58 0.39 5.38 -8.34
C LEU A 58 1.45 5.77 -7.29
N SER A 59 2.15 6.88 -7.49
CA SER A 59 3.17 7.39 -6.55
C SER A 59 2.56 7.72 -5.18
N ARG A 60 1.38 8.35 -5.14
CA ARG A 60 0.67 8.64 -3.89
C ARG A 60 0.17 7.38 -3.20
N LEU A 61 -0.45 6.46 -3.95
CA LEU A 61 -0.96 5.19 -3.41
C LEU A 61 0.17 4.31 -2.88
N ALA A 62 1.35 4.32 -3.51
CA ALA A 62 2.50 3.56 -3.03
C ALA A 62 2.94 3.95 -1.60
N ARG A 63 2.64 5.18 -1.16
CA ARG A 63 2.92 5.69 0.19
C ARG A 63 1.80 5.44 1.21
N VAL A 64 0.64 4.93 0.80
CA VAL A 64 -0.49 4.66 1.72
C VAL A 64 -0.24 3.37 2.49
N PHE A 65 -0.04 3.49 3.81
CA PHE A 65 0.09 2.32 4.68
C PHE A 65 -1.16 1.44 4.67
N GLY A 66 -0.94 0.12 4.68
CA GLY A 66 -1.96 -0.92 4.52
C GLY A 66 -2.08 -1.45 3.09
N ILE A 67 -1.58 -0.72 2.08
CA ILE A 67 -1.46 -1.22 0.70
C ILE A 67 -0.22 -2.10 0.61
N SER A 68 -0.39 -3.38 0.25
CA SER A 68 0.74 -4.29 0.03
C SER A 68 1.31 -4.18 -1.36
N SER A 69 0.45 -4.06 -2.37
CA SER A 69 0.87 -3.85 -3.74
C SER A 69 -0.24 -3.24 -4.59
N LEU A 70 0.17 -2.65 -5.69
CA LEU A 70 -0.67 -2.08 -6.73
C LEU A 70 -0.39 -2.79 -8.05
N SER A 71 -1.40 -2.89 -8.91
CA SER A 71 -1.21 -3.30 -10.31
C SER A 71 -2.14 -2.50 -11.20
N VAL A 72 -1.63 -2.03 -12.34
CA VAL A 72 -2.46 -1.47 -13.41
C VAL A 72 -3.10 -2.64 -14.15
N ALA A 73 -4.43 -2.66 -14.18
CA ALA A 73 -5.21 -3.76 -14.70
C ALA A 73 -5.96 -3.39 -15.99
N ARG A 74 -6.18 -4.40 -16.82
CA ARG A 74 -7.15 -4.41 -17.91
C ARG A 74 -8.31 -5.30 -17.49
N LEU A 75 -9.53 -4.81 -17.69
CA LEU A 75 -10.76 -5.52 -17.35
C LEU A 75 -11.40 -6.01 -18.65
N VAL A 76 -11.78 -7.29 -18.70
CA VAL A 76 -12.40 -7.92 -19.88
C VAL A 76 -13.46 -8.93 -19.45
N PRO A 77 -14.44 -9.26 -20.31
CA PRO A 77 -15.35 -10.37 -20.04
C PRO A 77 -14.60 -11.64 -19.64
N ALA A 78 -15.20 -12.43 -18.73
CA ALA A 78 -14.64 -13.71 -18.29
C ALA A 78 -14.86 -14.78 -19.37
N GLU A 79 -14.21 -14.60 -20.52
CA GLU A 79 -14.25 -15.46 -21.70
C GLU A 79 -12.81 -15.74 -22.12
N LEU A 80 -12.51 -16.99 -22.48
CA LEU A 80 -11.13 -17.42 -22.72
C LEU A 80 -10.48 -16.60 -23.84
N GLU A 81 -11.22 -16.33 -24.92
CA GLU A 81 -10.78 -15.59 -26.09
C GLU A 81 -10.41 -14.15 -25.71
N ALA A 82 -11.27 -13.47 -24.93
CA ALA A 82 -11.04 -12.11 -24.48
C ALA A 82 -9.82 -12.01 -23.53
N ILE A 83 -9.69 -12.99 -22.63
CA ILE A 83 -8.55 -13.12 -21.71
C ILE A 83 -7.26 -13.32 -22.49
N CYS A 84 -7.22 -14.27 -23.43
CA CYS A 84 -6.04 -14.54 -24.25
C CYS A 84 -5.63 -13.30 -25.06
N ALA A 85 -6.58 -12.68 -25.76
CA ALA A 85 -6.32 -11.50 -26.59
C ALA A 85 -5.74 -10.34 -25.77
N MET A 86 -6.30 -10.08 -24.57
CA MET A 86 -5.80 -9.01 -23.71
C MET A 86 -4.46 -9.35 -23.07
N THR A 87 -4.24 -10.60 -22.66
CA THR A 87 -2.95 -11.03 -22.08
C THR A 87 -1.83 -10.92 -23.10
N VAL A 88 -2.08 -11.29 -24.36
CA VAL A 88 -1.12 -11.12 -25.47
C VAL A 88 -0.75 -9.65 -25.68
N ARG A 89 -1.74 -8.75 -25.68
CA ARG A 89 -1.50 -7.30 -25.78
C ARG A 89 -0.62 -6.82 -24.62
N LEU A 90 -0.98 -7.21 -23.40
CA LEU A 90 -0.23 -6.83 -22.20
C LEU A 90 1.20 -7.36 -22.24
N ALA A 91 1.42 -8.62 -22.64
CA ALA A 91 2.75 -9.19 -22.81
C ALA A 91 3.60 -8.39 -23.82
N SER A 92 2.98 -7.98 -24.93
CA SER A 92 3.63 -7.24 -26.01
C SER A 92 4.07 -5.83 -25.59
N GLU A 93 3.35 -5.20 -24.66
CA GLU A 93 3.71 -3.90 -24.07
C GLU A 93 5.04 -3.97 -23.27
N HIS A 94 5.37 -5.13 -22.69
CA HIS A 94 6.52 -5.29 -21.79
C HIS A 94 7.79 -5.85 -22.45
N ARG A 95 7.68 -6.50 -23.62
CA ARG A 95 8.84 -7.00 -24.43
C ARG A 95 9.90 -7.80 -23.65
N ALA A 96 9.50 -8.56 -22.63
CA ALA A 96 10.43 -9.42 -21.88
C ALA A 96 10.82 -10.67 -22.70
N SER A 97 11.93 -11.33 -22.36
CA SER A 97 12.37 -12.57 -23.03
C SER A 97 11.65 -13.82 -22.54
N SER A 98 11.15 -13.81 -21.31
CA SER A 98 10.44 -14.92 -20.70
C SER A 98 9.29 -14.45 -19.80
N PHE A 99 8.31 -15.32 -19.59
CA PHE A 99 7.14 -15.00 -18.78
C PHE A 99 6.62 -16.22 -18.00
N ARG A 100 5.71 -15.95 -17.07
CA ARG A 100 4.77 -16.94 -16.56
C ARG A 100 3.35 -16.39 -16.52
N ILE A 101 2.36 -17.27 -16.60
CA ILE A 101 0.97 -16.95 -16.28
C ILE A 101 0.70 -17.35 -14.82
N THR A 102 -0.09 -16.57 -14.11
CA THR A 102 -0.59 -16.92 -12.79
C THR A 102 -2.09 -16.63 -12.71
N ALA A 103 -2.91 -17.68 -12.61
CA ALA A 103 -4.35 -17.55 -12.65
C ALA A 103 -4.98 -17.78 -11.28
N LYS A 104 -5.80 -16.83 -10.81
CA LYS A 104 -6.66 -17.02 -9.64
C LYS A 104 -8.12 -16.94 -10.05
N ARG A 105 -8.92 -17.84 -9.47
CA ARG A 105 -10.35 -17.93 -9.72
C ARG A 105 -11.12 -17.65 -8.45
N GLN A 106 -11.77 -16.49 -8.38
CA GLN A 106 -12.77 -16.18 -7.36
C GLN A 106 -14.08 -16.88 -7.70
N ASP A 107 -14.51 -16.84 -8.96
CA ASP A 107 -15.60 -17.69 -9.44
C ASP A 107 -15.09 -19.08 -9.84
N LYS A 108 -15.45 -20.09 -9.04
CA LYS A 108 -15.08 -21.49 -9.32
C LYS A 108 -15.91 -22.12 -10.45
N ARG A 109 -17.00 -21.47 -10.90
CA ARG A 109 -17.83 -21.93 -12.02
C ARG A 109 -17.21 -21.71 -13.40
N PHE A 110 -16.15 -20.89 -13.49
CA PHE A 110 -15.46 -20.69 -14.77
C PHE A 110 -15.04 -22.06 -15.35
N PRO A 111 -15.17 -22.32 -16.67
CA PRO A 111 -15.07 -23.67 -17.21
C PRO A 111 -13.70 -24.33 -17.00
N LEU A 112 -12.62 -23.53 -17.02
CA LEU A 112 -11.25 -24.02 -16.84
C LEU A 112 -10.78 -23.88 -15.40
N SER A 113 -10.06 -24.88 -14.90
CA SER A 113 -9.27 -24.76 -13.67
C SER A 113 -8.11 -23.75 -13.84
N SER A 114 -7.50 -23.31 -12.73
CA SER A 114 -6.37 -22.38 -12.80
C SER A 114 -5.21 -22.92 -13.67
N PRO A 115 -4.76 -24.19 -13.52
CA PRO A 115 -3.69 -24.73 -14.37
C PRO A 115 -4.07 -24.85 -15.85
N GLU A 116 -5.33 -25.17 -16.16
CA GLU A 116 -5.82 -25.22 -17.55
C GLU A 116 -5.86 -23.83 -18.19
N LEU A 117 -6.32 -22.83 -17.45
CA LEU A 117 -6.33 -21.44 -17.88
C LEU A 117 -4.91 -20.90 -18.07
N GLU A 118 -3.99 -21.20 -17.15
CA GLU A 118 -2.58 -20.84 -17.25
C GLU A 118 -1.93 -21.41 -18.52
N ARG A 119 -2.23 -22.67 -18.85
CA ARG A 119 -1.74 -23.33 -20.06
C ARG A 119 -2.31 -22.68 -21.32
N ALA A 120 -3.63 -22.54 -21.41
CA ALA A 120 -4.28 -21.97 -22.59
C ALA A 120 -3.84 -20.53 -22.88
N VAL A 121 -3.78 -19.69 -21.85
CA VAL A 121 -3.31 -18.30 -21.98
C VAL A 121 -1.80 -18.26 -22.27
N GLY A 122 -1.03 -19.15 -21.65
CA GLY A 122 0.40 -19.26 -21.87
C GLY A 122 0.75 -19.64 -23.31
N ASP A 123 0.04 -20.61 -23.89
CA ASP A 123 0.21 -21.00 -25.29
C ASP A 123 -0.08 -19.82 -26.23
N ALA A 124 -1.17 -19.09 -26.01
CA ALA A 124 -1.52 -17.90 -26.79
C ALA A 124 -0.44 -16.80 -26.72
N VAL A 125 0.09 -16.52 -25.52
CA VAL A 125 1.18 -15.53 -25.35
C VAL A 125 2.44 -16.00 -26.06
N ARG A 126 2.85 -17.26 -25.89
CA ARG A 126 4.04 -17.82 -26.55
C ARG A 126 3.93 -17.73 -28.06
N GLU A 127 2.81 -18.14 -28.64
CA GLU A 127 2.59 -18.14 -30.09
C GLU A 127 2.61 -16.73 -30.69
N ALA A 128 1.99 -15.77 -30.01
CA ALA A 128 1.89 -14.40 -30.53
C ALA A 128 3.16 -13.56 -30.33
N THR A 129 3.93 -13.81 -29.27
CA THR A 129 5.07 -12.95 -28.88
C THR A 129 6.44 -13.60 -29.04
N GLY A 130 6.51 -14.92 -29.16
CA GLY A 130 7.77 -15.68 -29.17
C GLY A 130 8.47 -15.77 -27.80
N MET A 131 7.87 -15.26 -26.73
CA MET A 131 8.45 -15.33 -25.39
C MET A 131 8.48 -16.77 -24.86
N VAL A 132 9.48 -17.08 -24.03
CA VAL A 132 9.65 -18.43 -23.46
C VAL A 132 9.00 -18.53 -22.06
N VAL A 133 8.35 -19.64 -21.75
CA VAL A 133 7.78 -19.86 -20.42
C VAL A 133 8.91 -20.16 -19.41
N ASN A 134 8.95 -19.42 -18.29
CA ASN A 134 9.85 -19.66 -17.17
C ASN A 134 9.09 -19.52 -15.84
N LEU A 135 8.84 -20.64 -15.16
CA LEU A 135 8.06 -20.66 -13.92
C LEU A 135 8.84 -20.23 -12.67
N ALA A 136 10.17 -20.33 -12.71
CA ALA A 136 11.06 -20.10 -11.57
C ALA A 136 11.52 -18.64 -11.48
N ASN A 137 11.98 -18.07 -12.60
CA ASN A 137 12.47 -16.69 -12.67
C ASN A 137 12.03 -16.01 -13.98
N PRO A 138 10.72 -15.72 -14.12
CA PRO A 138 10.21 -15.08 -15.33
C PRO A 138 10.73 -13.64 -15.45
N GLY A 139 10.98 -13.19 -16.68
CA GLY A 139 11.18 -11.75 -16.95
C GLY A 139 9.93 -10.93 -16.66
N ILE A 140 8.74 -11.53 -16.74
CA ILE A 140 7.47 -10.92 -16.36
C ILE A 140 6.44 -11.95 -15.86
N GLU A 141 5.72 -11.60 -14.80
CA GLU A 141 4.53 -12.33 -14.35
C GLU A 141 3.27 -11.64 -14.89
N LEU A 142 2.50 -12.37 -15.71
CA LEU A 142 1.19 -11.97 -16.20
C LEU A 142 0.14 -12.67 -15.36
N SER A 143 -0.68 -11.89 -14.66
CA SER A 143 -1.71 -12.43 -13.78
C SER A 143 -3.09 -12.34 -14.43
N VAL A 144 -3.90 -13.38 -14.21
CA VAL A 144 -5.30 -13.46 -14.65
C VAL A 144 -6.18 -13.76 -13.43
N ASP A 145 -6.93 -12.76 -12.97
CA ASP A 145 -7.87 -12.93 -11.87
C ASP A 145 -9.30 -13.01 -12.44
N ILE A 146 -9.88 -14.22 -12.45
CA ILE A 146 -11.32 -14.39 -12.72
C ILE A 146 -12.08 -13.90 -11.49
N LEU A 147 -12.91 -12.89 -11.69
CA LEU A 147 -13.63 -12.22 -10.62
C LEU A 147 -14.88 -13.00 -10.22
N GLU A 148 -15.58 -12.53 -9.18
CA GLU A 148 -16.82 -13.16 -8.73
C GLU A 148 -17.89 -13.14 -9.83
N HIS A 149 -18.69 -14.19 -9.89
CA HIS A 149 -19.74 -14.32 -10.88
C HIS A 149 -20.73 -13.16 -10.85
N GLY A 150 -21.13 -12.70 -12.04
CA GLY A 150 -22.01 -11.54 -12.17
C GLY A 150 -21.31 -10.21 -11.90
N SER A 151 -20.00 -10.20 -11.61
CA SER A 151 -19.19 -8.99 -11.69
C SER A 151 -19.23 -8.45 -13.12
N PRO A 152 -19.56 -7.16 -13.31
CA PRO A 152 -19.56 -6.56 -14.64
C PRO A 152 -18.15 -6.44 -15.24
N GLU A 153 -17.11 -6.65 -14.45
CA GLU A 153 -15.71 -6.59 -14.89
C GLU A 153 -15.22 -7.90 -15.51
N GLY A 154 -15.83 -9.04 -15.19
CA GLY A 154 -15.45 -10.37 -15.69
C GLY A 154 -14.11 -10.87 -15.15
N ALA A 155 -13.01 -10.46 -15.77
CA ALA A 155 -11.65 -10.85 -15.46
C ALA A 155 -10.74 -9.62 -15.41
N ALA A 156 -9.77 -9.64 -14.50
CA ALA A 156 -8.76 -8.60 -14.37
C ALA A 156 -7.37 -9.15 -14.71
N LEU A 157 -6.69 -8.48 -15.65
CA LEU A 157 -5.36 -8.86 -16.14
C LEU A 157 -4.36 -7.78 -15.86
N TYR A 158 -3.17 -8.16 -15.39
CA TYR A 158 -2.12 -7.20 -15.06
C TYR A 158 -0.74 -7.82 -15.09
N ALA A 159 0.25 -6.96 -15.29
CA ALA A 159 1.64 -7.30 -15.42
C ALA A 159 2.41 -6.77 -14.21
N GLY A 160 3.08 -7.68 -13.50
CA GLY A 160 3.87 -7.32 -12.34
C GLY A 160 3.07 -6.67 -11.19
N ARG A 161 3.82 -6.18 -10.20
CA ARG A 161 3.28 -5.55 -8.99
C ARG A 161 4.18 -4.40 -8.58
N ILE A 162 3.56 -3.26 -8.31
CA ILE A 162 4.22 -2.11 -7.70
C ILE A 162 4.11 -2.30 -6.18
N PRO A 163 5.22 -2.35 -5.44
CA PRO A 163 5.17 -2.46 -3.98
C PRO A 163 4.45 -1.27 -3.35
N GLY A 164 3.57 -1.54 -2.40
CA GLY A 164 3.00 -0.51 -1.52
C GLY A 164 3.82 -0.35 -0.23
N ALA A 165 3.46 0.62 0.59
CA ALA A 165 4.12 0.89 1.87
C ALA A 165 4.03 -0.27 2.88
N GLY A 166 3.07 -1.19 2.71
CA GLY A 166 2.78 -2.24 3.67
C GLY A 166 2.34 -1.66 5.02
N GLY A 167 2.64 -2.34 6.13
CA GLY A 167 2.20 -1.88 7.46
C GLY A 167 0.70 -2.02 7.67
N LEU A 168 0.13 -1.28 8.64
CA LEU A 168 -1.30 -1.18 8.96
C LEU A 168 -1.89 0.15 8.44
N PRO A 169 -3.18 0.23 8.05
CA PRO A 169 -3.80 1.51 7.73
C PRO A 169 -3.68 2.47 8.90
N SER A 170 -3.02 3.61 8.69
CA SER A 170 -2.84 4.63 9.73
C SER A 170 -4.18 5.06 10.33
N GLY A 171 -4.23 5.15 11.67
CA GLY A 171 -5.40 5.41 12.49
C GLY A 171 -6.22 4.17 12.91
N ILE A 172 -5.87 2.95 12.47
CA ILE A 172 -6.54 1.73 12.95
C ILE A 172 -6.18 1.41 14.40
N GLU A 173 -4.98 1.79 14.86
CA GLU A 173 -4.50 1.60 16.25
C GLU A 173 -4.72 2.85 17.12
N GLY A 174 -5.51 3.82 16.65
CA GLY A 174 -5.80 5.06 17.37
C GLY A 174 -4.73 6.15 17.18
N VAL A 175 -4.80 7.17 18.02
CA VAL A 175 -3.99 8.39 17.91
C VAL A 175 -2.77 8.31 18.83
N ALA A 176 -1.61 8.70 18.34
CA ALA A 176 -0.40 8.91 19.11
C ALA A 176 0.14 10.33 18.91
N ALA A 177 0.75 10.87 19.96
CA ALA A 177 1.40 12.17 19.92
C ALA A 177 2.90 11.97 19.62
N LEU A 178 3.38 12.53 18.50
CA LEU A 178 4.81 12.54 18.18
C LEU A 178 5.43 13.77 18.82
N VAL A 179 6.32 13.57 19.78
CA VAL A 179 7.04 14.64 20.45
C VAL A 179 8.45 14.72 19.84
N PRO A 180 8.82 15.85 19.21
CA PRO A 180 10.14 16.01 18.62
C PRO A 180 11.24 15.92 19.68
N SER A 181 12.23 15.09 19.42
CA SER A 181 13.44 14.95 20.23
C SER A 181 14.52 15.97 19.89
N GLY A 182 14.36 16.71 18.79
CA GLY A 182 15.34 17.68 18.29
C GLY A 182 16.30 17.10 17.24
N SER A 183 16.14 15.83 16.88
CA SER A 183 16.85 15.19 15.78
C SER A 183 15.89 14.92 14.62
N ASP A 184 16.04 15.69 13.53
CA ASP A 184 15.09 15.67 12.41
C ASP A 184 14.89 14.27 11.80
N ASP A 185 15.97 13.52 11.58
CA ASP A 185 15.90 12.19 10.99
C ASP A 185 15.27 11.16 11.95
N ARG A 186 15.56 11.26 13.25
CA ARG A 186 15.00 10.37 14.26
C ARG A 186 13.51 10.66 14.47
N ASP A 187 13.12 11.93 14.55
CA ASP A 187 11.73 12.32 14.72
C ASP A 187 10.87 11.94 13.51
N PHE A 188 11.41 12.17 12.30
CA PHE A 188 10.80 11.71 11.06
C PHE A 188 10.60 10.19 11.06
N LEU A 189 11.66 9.42 11.31
CA LEU A 189 11.61 7.96 11.21
C LEU A 189 10.74 7.34 12.31
N ALA A 190 10.78 7.87 13.54
CA ALA A 190 9.89 7.43 14.61
C ALA A 190 8.42 7.66 14.27
N GLY A 191 8.09 8.84 13.73
CA GLY A 191 6.75 9.12 13.20
C GLY A 191 6.35 8.17 12.07
N TRP A 192 7.25 7.95 11.11
CA TRP A 192 6.99 7.05 9.98
C TRP A 192 6.72 5.61 10.43
N LEU A 193 7.49 5.10 11.41
CA LEU A 193 7.29 3.77 11.97
C LEU A 193 5.97 3.65 12.73
N ALA A 194 5.58 4.67 13.50
CA ALA A 194 4.29 4.71 14.17
C ALA A 194 3.12 4.70 13.17
N LEU A 195 3.18 5.50 12.11
CA LEU A 195 2.19 5.49 11.03
C LEU A 195 2.10 4.12 10.35
N LYS A 196 3.24 3.48 10.07
CA LYS A 196 3.32 2.13 9.49
C LYS A 196 2.71 1.07 10.42
N ARG A 197 2.72 1.29 11.73
CA ARG A 197 2.05 0.44 12.72
C ARG A 197 0.61 0.85 12.98
N GLY A 198 0.02 1.68 12.12
CA GLY A 198 -1.41 1.94 12.16
C GLY A 198 -1.82 3.05 13.12
N CYS A 199 -0.88 3.78 13.73
CA CYS A 199 -1.20 4.98 14.49
C CYS A 199 -1.60 6.12 13.55
N GLU A 200 -2.50 6.97 13.99
CA GLU A 200 -2.67 8.32 13.48
C GLU A 200 -1.82 9.27 14.33
N LEU A 201 -1.15 10.24 13.72
CA LEU A 201 -0.22 11.11 14.44
C LEU A 201 -0.73 12.54 14.58
N VAL A 202 -0.46 13.11 15.75
CA VAL A 202 -0.45 14.55 15.98
C VAL A 202 0.95 14.94 16.45
N VAL A 203 1.58 15.89 15.76
CA VAL A 203 2.91 16.38 16.11
C VAL A 203 2.81 17.45 17.20
N CYS A 204 3.54 17.27 18.29
CA CYS A 204 3.64 18.22 19.39
C CYS A 204 4.73 19.27 19.12
N ALA A 205 4.39 20.35 18.43
CA ALA A 205 5.31 21.46 18.20
C ALA A 205 4.58 22.77 17.93
N GLU A 206 5.12 23.89 18.41
CA GLU A 206 4.57 25.23 18.14
C GLU A 206 4.63 25.61 16.65
N LYS A 207 5.70 25.18 15.97
CA LYS A 207 5.95 25.43 14.55
C LYS A 207 6.23 24.11 13.86
N LYS A 208 5.89 24.03 12.57
CA LYS A 208 6.15 22.83 11.75
C LYS A 208 7.66 22.58 11.66
N PRO A 209 8.17 21.43 12.14
CA PRO A 209 9.56 21.05 11.93
C PRO A 209 9.87 20.83 10.44
N LEU A 210 11.15 20.83 10.06
CA LEU A 210 11.59 20.66 8.67
C LEU A 210 11.08 19.34 8.06
N TRP A 211 11.11 18.27 8.84
CA TRP A 211 10.63 16.94 8.45
C TRP A 211 9.10 16.81 8.37
N PHE A 212 8.32 17.78 8.88
CA PHE A 212 6.86 17.69 8.93
C PHE A 212 6.26 17.50 7.53
N LYS A 213 6.78 18.24 6.54
CA LYS A 213 6.32 18.12 5.15
C LYS A 213 6.61 16.73 4.58
N ARG A 214 7.81 16.20 4.83
CA ARG A 214 8.20 14.85 4.39
C ARG A 214 7.27 13.79 4.99
N LEU A 215 6.93 13.91 6.27
CA LEU A 215 6.02 12.96 6.92
C LEU A 215 4.58 13.07 6.38
N LYS A 216 4.15 14.28 5.99
CA LYS A 216 2.83 14.53 5.40
C LYS A 216 2.64 13.85 4.04
N ASP A 217 3.71 13.59 3.29
CA ASP A 217 3.64 12.83 2.04
C ASP A 217 3.21 11.37 2.26
N TRP A 218 3.39 10.85 3.48
CA TRP A 218 2.94 9.51 3.91
C TRP A 218 1.62 9.54 4.67
N ALA A 219 1.34 10.66 5.35
CA ALA A 219 0.10 10.88 6.09
C ALA A 219 -0.49 12.26 5.77
N PRO A 220 -1.30 12.39 4.70
CA PRO A 220 -1.90 13.67 4.30
C PRO A 220 -2.73 14.35 5.41
N GLY A 221 -3.31 13.54 6.31
CA GLY A 221 -4.07 13.98 7.48
C GLY A 221 -3.23 14.35 8.72
N LEU A 222 -1.90 14.40 8.62
CA LEU A 222 -1.01 14.72 9.75
C LEU A 222 -1.36 16.08 10.37
N ARG A 223 -1.59 16.08 11.68
CA ARG A 223 -1.94 17.28 12.46
C ARG A 223 -0.73 17.80 13.26
N LEU A 224 -0.81 19.06 13.64
CA LEU A 224 0.13 19.75 14.53
C LEU A 224 -0.66 20.35 15.70
N SER A 225 -0.15 20.22 16.92
CA SER A 225 -0.62 20.95 18.10
C SER A 225 0.60 21.51 18.84
N GLY A 226 0.51 22.77 19.27
CA GLY A 226 1.52 23.39 20.14
C GLY A 226 1.26 23.15 21.64
N ASP A 227 0.08 22.63 22.00
CA ASP A 227 -0.30 22.37 23.38
C ASP A 227 -0.25 20.86 23.67
N PHE A 228 0.68 20.48 24.54
CA PHE A 228 0.86 19.11 24.99
C PHE A 228 -0.36 18.57 25.76
N THR A 229 -1.03 19.41 26.55
CA THR A 229 -2.22 19.03 27.32
C THR A 229 -3.39 18.75 26.38
N ALA A 230 -3.55 19.56 25.33
CA ALA A 230 -4.55 19.35 24.28
C ALA A 230 -4.34 18.04 23.51
N LEU A 231 -3.11 17.53 23.39
CA LEU A 231 -2.85 16.24 22.73
C LEU A 231 -3.54 15.07 23.45
N LEU A 232 -3.50 15.07 24.78
CA LEU A 232 -4.07 14.00 25.59
C LEU A 232 -5.59 14.18 25.73
N ALA A 233 -6.03 15.39 26.06
CA ALA A 233 -7.44 15.67 26.37
C ALA A 233 -8.31 15.81 25.11
N GLU A 234 -7.88 16.60 24.12
CA GLU A 234 -8.69 16.95 22.95
C GLU A 234 -8.48 15.95 21.81
N HIS A 235 -7.22 15.63 21.51
CA HIS A 235 -6.87 14.70 20.44
C HIS A 235 -6.93 13.22 20.85
N ARG A 236 -7.17 12.94 22.14
CA ARG A 236 -7.30 11.59 22.70
C ARG A 236 -6.10 10.70 22.34
N ALA A 237 -4.90 11.27 22.35
CA ALA A 237 -3.68 10.51 22.14
C ALA A 237 -3.52 9.45 23.23
N LYS A 238 -3.29 8.21 22.83
CA LYS A 238 -3.18 7.05 23.72
C LYS A 238 -1.75 6.61 23.98
N ALA A 239 -0.80 7.19 23.26
CA ALA A 239 0.63 6.94 23.39
C ALA A 239 1.43 8.17 22.95
N LEU A 240 2.62 8.30 23.51
CA LEU A 240 3.67 9.20 23.02
C LEU A 240 4.60 8.43 22.08
N VAL A 241 5.13 9.10 21.07
CA VAL A 241 6.18 8.58 20.19
C VAL A 241 7.37 9.54 20.28
N LEU A 242 8.56 8.98 20.52
CA LEU A 242 9.81 9.71 20.63
C LEU A 242 10.84 9.19 19.62
N GLY A 243 11.62 10.12 19.04
CA GLY A 243 12.82 9.78 18.27
C GLY A 243 14.01 9.35 19.13
N ALA A 244 13.95 9.63 20.44
CA ALA A 244 15.00 9.38 21.43
C ALA A 244 14.56 8.37 22.50
N SER A 245 15.36 8.21 23.56
CA SER A 245 15.02 7.33 24.68
C SER A 245 13.97 7.98 25.58
N ALA A 246 13.13 7.17 26.23
CA ALA A 246 12.22 7.67 27.26
C ALA A 246 12.97 8.22 28.48
N GLU A 247 14.21 7.75 28.71
CA GLU A 247 15.10 8.24 29.77
C GLU A 247 15.48 9.72 29.59
N ASP A 248 15.47 10.21 28.34
CA ASP A 248 15.75 11.61 28.02
C ASP A 248 14.56 12.54 28.39
N TYR A 249 13.38 11.95 28.69
CA TYR A 249 12.13 12.67 28.97
C TYR A 249 11.38 12.10 30.20
N PRO A 250 11.98 12.08 31.39
CA PRO A 250 11.46 11.38 32.58
C PRO A 250 10.10 11.90 33.08
N ASP A 251 9.77 13.16 32.76
CA ASP A 251 8.52 13.79 33.19
C ASP A 251 7.34 13.56 32.23
N MET A 252 7.60 13.10 31.00
CA MET A 252 6.54 12.80 30.02
C MET A 252 5.94 11.39 30.16
N ALA A 253 6.58 10.52 30.95
CA ALA A 253 6.36 9.07 30.93
C ALA A 253 5.28 8.53 31.90
N ARG A 254 4.47 9.39 32.53
CA ARG A 254 3.75 8.95 33.76
C ARG A 254 2.34 8.40 33.56
N ASP A 255 1.60 8.83 32.53
CA ASP A 255 0.17 8.50 32.42
C ASP A 255 -0.24 7.69 31.18
N ILE A 256 0.61 7.64 30.14
CA ILE A 256 0.35 6.87 28.91
C ILE A 256 1.63 6.21 28.37
N PRO A 257 1.53 5.11 27.60
CA PRO A 257 2.69 4.44 27.01
C PRO A 257 3.57 5.37 26.16
N VAL A 258 4.90 5.24 26.32
CA VAL A 258 5.91 5.94 25.50
C VAL A 258 6.55 4.94 24.54
N LEU A 259 6.42 5.19 23.24
CA LEU A 259 6.97 4.38 22.17
C LEU A 259 8.27 5.01 21.69
N CYS A 260 9.38 4.29 21.85
CA CYS A 260 10.70 4.72 21.40
C CYS A 260 11.19 3.74 20.31
N PRO A 261 10.62 3.78 19.08
CA PRO A 261 10.84 2.75 18.07
C PRO A 261 12.27 2.68 17.52
N LEU A 262 13.12 3.66 17.86
CA LEU A 262 14.50 3.77 17.41
C LEU A 262 15.53 3.40 18.49
N VAL A 263 15.09 2.94 19.67
CA VAL A 263 16.01 2.44 20.70
C VAL A 263 16.79 1.26 20.14
N GLY A 264 18.11 1.32 20.27
CA GLY A 264 19.04 0.33 19.72
C GLY A 264 19.52 0.60 18.29
N LEU A 265 19.06 1.68 17.63
CA LEU A 265 19.58 2.09 16.32
C LEU A 265 20.58 3.24 16.45
N SER A 266 21.71 3.09 15.76
CA SER A 266 22.70 4.15 15.56
C SER A 266 22.18 5.24 14.62
N ASP A 267 22.76 6.43 14.69
CA ASP A 267 22.38 7.53 13.80
C ASP A 267 22.73 7.25 12.33
N GLU A 268 23.74 6.41 12.06
CA GLU A 268 24.08 5.97 10.71
C GLU A 268 22.99 5.07 10.12
N GLU A 269 22.49 4.10 10.89
CA GLU A 269 21.38 3.24 10.49
C GLU A 269 20.09 4.04 10.26
N VAL A 270 19.80 5.00 11.15
CA VAL A 270 18.66 5.92 10.98
C VAL A 270 18.79 6.70 9.67
N ARG A 271 19.95 7.34 9.42
CA ARG A 271 20.18 8.11 8.19
C ARG A 271 20.10 7.25 6.93
N ALA A 272 20.63 6.03 6.97
CA ALA A 272 20.54 5.09 5.84
C ALA A 272 19.08 4.74 5.53
N TRP A 273 18.27 4.52 6.57
CA TRP A 273 16.86 4.21 6.38
C TRP A 273 16.06 5.41 5.85
N VAL A 274 16.32 6.60 6.38
CA VAL A 274 15.68 7.84 5.93
C VAL A 274 15.98 8.14 4.45
N ARG A 275 17.23 7.92 4.00
CA ARG A 275 17.61 8.03 2.57
C ARG A 275 16.87 7.03 1.69
N SER A 276 16.79 5.77 2.12
CA SER A 276 16.03 4.74 1.41
C SER A 276 14.55 5.11 1.24
N LEU A 277 13.92 5.76 2.24
CA LEU A 277 12.54 6.23 2.15
C LEU A 277 12.36 7.43 1.22
N ALA A 278 13.41 8.21 1.00
CA ALA A 278 13.43 9.32 0.03
C ALA A 278 13.65 8.84 -1.42
N GLY A 279 14.00 7.57 -1.62
CA GLY A 279 14.44 7.07 -2.93
C GLY A 279 15.87 7.51 -3.29
N GLU A 280 16.63 7.96 -2.29
CA GLU A 280 18.04 8.33 -2.43
C GLU A 280 18.89 7.10 -2.08
N HIS A 281 19.55 6.53 -3.09
CA HIS A 281 20.50 5.41 -2.93
C HIS A 281 21.93 5.92 -2.96
#